data_AF-A0A8S9FT98-F1
#
_entry.id   AF-A0A8S9FT98-F1
#
_cell.length_a   1.000
_cell.length_b   1.000
_cell.length_c   1.000
_cell.angle_alpha   90.00
_cell.angle_beta   90.00
_cell.angle_gamma   90.00
#
_symmetry.space_group_name_H-M   'P 1'
#
loop_
_entity.id
_entity.type
_entity.pdbx_description
1 polymer ?
#
loop_
_entity_poly.entity_id
_entity_poly.type
_entity_poly.pdbx_seq_one_letter_code
_entity_poly.pdbx_strand_id
1 'polypeptide(L)'
;MHGLMSYRRFRRARSLRSDRALARARLLCSDRATRVRLLRSDPFRALHSQKITFSGQADEAPDTVTGDIVFVIQQKEHPKFKRKGDDLFVEHTLSLTEALCGFQFVLTHLDKRQLLIKSSPGEVVKPDSYRAITDEGMPMHQRPFMKGKLYIHFTVDFPDSLSPDQTKAIEAVLPKPKADLSDMEIDECEETTLHEVNIEDEMRRKAQAQREAYDDDDDDEEGPGGPQRVQCAQQ
;
A
#
# COMPACT_ATOMS: atom_id res chain seq x y z
N MET A 1 -20.15 -12.43 1.64
CA MET A 1 -19.45 -11.13 1.67
C MET A 1 -19.30 -10.57 3.10
N HIS A 2 -18.62 -11.28 4.02
CA HIS A 2 -18.37 -10.78 5.39
C HIS A 2 -16.85 -10.85 5.62
N GLY A 3 -16.12 -9.73 5.56
CA GLY A 3 -14.67 -9.79 5.77
C GLY A 3 -13.92 -8.46 5.86
N LEU A 4 -14.46 -7.37 5.31
CA LEU A 4 -13.71 -6.11 5.14
C LEU A 4 -14.05 -5.00 6.13
N MET A 5 -14.96 -5.23 7.08
CA MET A 5 -15.41 -4.16 7.97
C MET A 5 -15.50 -4.61 9.41
N SER A 6 -14.98 -3.74 10.28
CA SER A 6 -15.12 -3.81 11.73
C SER A 6 -15.88 -2.59 12.21
N TYR A 7 -16.69 -2.77 13.25
CA TYR A 7 -17.46 -1.68 13.86
C TYR A 7 -16.84 -1.32 15.20
N ARG A 8 -16.44 -0.05 15.37
CA ARG A 8 -16.11 0.49 16.69
C ARG A 8 -17.28 1.33 17.21
N ARG A 9 -17.83 0.91 18.35
CA ARG A 9 -18.88 1.65 19.07
C ARG A 9 -18.24 2.75 19.89
N PHE A 10 -18.52 4.01 19.59
CA PHE A 10 -18.11 5.14 20.43
C PHE A 10 -19.29 5.59 21.28
N ARG A 11 -19.13 5.58 22.61
CA ARG A 11 -20.05 6.23 23.54
C ARG A 11 -19.57 7.67 23.71
N ARG A 12 -20.37 8.67 23.30
CA ARG A 12 -20.16 10.05 23.77
C ARG A 12 -20.78 10.15 25.16
N ALA A 13 -19.96 10.04 26.19
CA ALA A 13 -20.38 10.29 27.57
C ALA A 13 -20.14 11.76 27.92
N ARG A 14 -21.21 12.49 28.24
CA ARG A 14 -21.19 13.63 29.18
C ARG A 14 -22.54 13.76 29.87
N SER A 15 -22.61 13.32 31.12
CA SER A 15 -22.89 14.19 32.27
C SER A 15 -22.76 13.36 33.55
N LEU A 16 -21.90 13.82 34.47
CA LEU A 16 -21.70 13.27 35.80
C LEU A 16 -22.86 13.73 36.71
N ARG A 17 -23.42 12.81 37.52
CA ARG A 17 -23.34 12.83 39.00
C ARG A 17 -24.37 11.89 39.64
N SER A 18 -23.95 11.41 40.82
CA SER A 18 -24.69 10.78 41.91
C SER A 18 -24.66 9.26 41.97
N ASP A 19 -23.97 8.81 43.03
CA ASP A 19 -23.94 7.47 43.59
C ASP A 19 -25.32 6.88 43.88
N ARG A 20 -25.33 5.54 43.95
CA ARG A 20 -26.43 4.61 44.29
C ARG A 20 -27.41 4.27 43.17
N ALA A 21 -27.07 3.24 42.40
CA ALA A 21 -27.94 2.06 42.20
C ALA A 21 -27.25 1.03 41.31
N LEU A 22 -26.44 0.17 41.93
CA LEU A 22 -26.16 -1.17 41.41
C LEU A 22 -27.44 -2.01 41.56
N ALA A 23 -28.37 -1.91 40.62
CA ALA A 23 -29.48 -2.86 40.51
C ALA A 23 -30.08 -2.86 39.09
N ARG A 24 -30.11 -4.05 38.48
CA ARG A 24 -30.95 -4.44 37.33
C ARG A 24 -30.62 -3.84 35.95
N ALA A 25 -29.43 -4.17 35.44
CA ALA A 25 -29.21 -4.19 33.98
C ALA A 25 -29.67 -5.54 33.38
N ARG A 26 -30.98 -5.82 33.45
CA ARG A 26 -31.59 -6.96 32.75
C ARG A 26 -33.06 -6.65 32.44
N LEU A 27 -33.29 -5.83 31.42
CA LEU A 27 -34.53 -5.78 30.65
C LEU A 27 -34.19 -5.03 29.35
N LEU A 28 -33.96 -5.78 28.27
CA LEU A 28 -34.87 -5.80 27.13
C LEU A 28 -35.11 -4.41 26.53
N CYS A 29 -34.05 -3.82 25.98
CA CYS A 29 -34.18 -2.95 24.83
C CYS A 29 -34.63 -3.84 23.66
N SER A 30 -35.95 -3.93 23.51
CA SER A 30 -36.69 -4.80 22.60
C SER A 30 -36.46 -4.37 21.15
N ASP A 31 -35.32 -4.77 20.58
CA ASP A 31 -35.29 -5.74 19.49
C ASP A 31 -33.83 -5.93 19.01
N ARG A 32 -33.15 -6.96 19.54
CA ARG A 32 -31.81 -7.33 19.03
C ARG A 32 -31.86 -7.71 17.55
N ALA A 33 -33.01 -8.12 17.02
CA ALA A 33 -33.16 -8.54 15.63
C ALA A 33 -33.07 -7.35 14.66
N THR A 34 -33.68 -6.21 14.99
CA THR A 34 -33.69 -5.01 14.12
C THR A 34 -32.33 -4.30 14.12
N ARG A 35 -31.62 -4.30 15.26
CA ARG A 35 -30.27 -3.72 15.41
C ARG A 35 -29.20 -4.44 14.59
N VAL A 36 -29.35 -5.73 14.36
CA VAL A 36 -28.45 -6.54 13.51
C VAL A 36 -28.86 -6.47 12.04
N ARG A 37 -30.12 -6.15 11.73
CA ARG A 37 -30.64 -6.11 10.35
C ARG A 37 -30.09 -4.93 9.54
N LEU A 38 -30.01 -3.73 10.13
CA LEU A 38 -29.41 -2.54 9.49
C LEU A 38 -27.89 -2.67 9.30
N LEU A 39 -27.18 -3.26 10.28
CA LEU A 39 -25.75 -3.55 10.17
C LEU A 39 -25.40 -4.65 9.15
N ARG A 40 -26.40 -5.37 8.62
CA ARG A 40 -26.21 -6.39 7.58
C ARG A 40 -26.39 -5.85 6.16
N SER A 41 -27.20 -4.81 5.98
CA SER A 41 -27.48 -4.22 4.66
C SER A 41 -26.51 -3.09 4.28
N ASP A 42 -26.06 -2.30 5.26
CA ASP A 42 -25.34 -1.05 4.99
C ASP A 42 -23.79 -1.09 4.97
N PRO A 43 -23.06 -2.08 5.54
CA PRO A 43 -21.58 -2.03 5.49
C PRO A 43 -21.07 -2.10 4.06
N PHE A 44 -21.77 -2.79 3.16
CA PHE A 44 -21.24 -3.01 1.82
C PHE A 44 -21.03 -1.72 1.01
N ARG A 45 -21.70 -0.63 1.38
CA ARG A 45 -21.62 0.69 0.72
C ARG A 45 -20.91 1.75 1.55
N ALA A 46 -20.45 1.37 2.74
CA ALA A 46 -19.88 2.34 3.65
C ALA A 46 -18.45 2.68 3.27
N LEU A 47 -18.12 3.96 3.39
CA LEU A 47 -16.76 4.45 3.22
C LEU A 47 -15.99 4.30 4.54
N HIS A 48 -14.66 4.21 4.41
CA HIS A 48 -13.80 4.21 5.59
C HIS A 48 -14.06 5.49 6.42
N SER A 49 -14.21 5.33 7.73
CA SER A 49 -14.52 6.41 8.68
C SER A 49 -15.89 7.09 8.50
N GLN A 50 -16.82 6.47 7.77
CA GLN A 50 -18.21 6.94 7.72
C GLN A 50 -18.90 6.78 9.08
N LYS A 51 -19.63 7.82 9.49
CA LYS A 51 -20.41 7.84 10.74
C LYS A 51 -21.87 7.50 10.44
N ILE A 52 -22.40 6.52 11.16
CA ILE A 52 -23.83 6.17 11.15
C ILE A 52 -24.39 6.49 12.53
N THR A 53 -25.27 7.48 12.61
CA THR A 53 -25.90 7.93 13.85
C THR A 53 -27.29 7.31 13.97
N PHE A 54 -27.56 6.65 15.10
CA PHE A 54 -28.88 6.18 15.49
C PHE A 54 -29.36 7.03 16.66
N SER A 55 -30.36 7.87 16.40
CA SER A 55 -30.88 8.80 17.39
C SER A 55 -31.75 8.12 18.45
N GLY A 56 -31.59 8.52 19.72
CA GLY A 56 -32.40 8.01 20.83
C GLY A 56 -32.20 6.52 21.18
N GLN A 57 -31.08 5.92 20.77
CA GLN A 57 -30.78 4.48 20.95
C GLN A 57 -29.67 4.20 21.99
N ALA A 58 -29.19 5.24 22.70
CA ALA A 58 -28.23 5.12 23.79
C ALA A 58 -28.86 4.57 25.08
N ASP A 59 -28.14 4.64 26.19
CA ASP A 59 -28.62 4.11 27.47
C ASP A 59 -29.78 4.99 27.99
N GLU A 60 -30.89 4.36 28.37
CA GLU A 60 -32.12 5.00 28.87
C GLU A 60 -32.13 5.00 30.41
N ALA A 61 -32.56 6.11 31.01
CA ALA A 61 -32.74 6.25 32.45
C ALA A 61 -34.07 6.97 32.73
N PRO A 62 -34.74 6.70 33.87
CA PRO A 62 -35.94 7.44 34.27
C PRO A 62 -35.69 8.96 34.24
N ASP A 63 -36.67 9.72 33.75
CA ASP A 63 -36.64 11.19 33.65
C ASP A 63 -35.53 11.79 32.75
N THR A 64 -34.89 10.99 31.87
CA THR A 64 -33.82 11.47 30.98
C THR A 64 -34.09 11.12 29.51
N VAL A 65 -33.82 12.06 28.59
CA VAL A 65 -33.90 11.82 27.14
C VAL A 65 -32.76 10.90 26.70
N THR A 66 -33.07 9.84 25.97
CA THR A 66 -32.10 8.88 25.46
C THR A 66 -31.14 9.54 24.45
N GLY A 67 -29.84 9.36 24.64
CA GLY A 67 -28.82 9.89 23.74
C GLY A 67 -28.68 9.13 22.40
N ASP A 68 -27.77 9.61 21.57
CA ASP A 68 -27.48 9.04 20.26
C ASP A 68 -26.33 8.03 20.30
N ILE A 69 -26.39 7.00 19.46
CA ILE A 69 -25.27 6.10 19.21
C ILE A 69 -24.69 6.39 17.83
N VAL A 70 -23.40 6.72 17.79
CA VAL A 70 -22.64 6.90 16.55
C VAL A 70 -21.73 5.68 16.34
N PHE A 71 -21.95 4.97 15.25
CA PHE A 71 -21.03 3.95 14.75
C PHE A 71 -20.06 4.58 13.77
N VAL A 72 -18.77 4.31 13.93
CA VAL A 72 -17.76 4.65 12.93
C VAL A 72 -17.33 3.37 12.24
N ILE A 73 -17.46 3.34 10.92
CA ILE A 73 -17.09 2.19 10.11
C ILE A 73 -15.60 2.20 9.89
N GLN A 74 -14.95 1.10 10.28
CA GLN A 74 -13.52 0.91 10.13
C GLN A 74 -13.27 -0.20 9.12
N GLN A 75 -12.49 0.12 8.09
CA GLN A 75 -12.07 -0.84 7.09
C GLN A 75 -11.05 -1.78 7.73
N LYS A 76 -11.27 -3.08 7.58
CA LYS A 76 -10.32 -4.12 7.98
C LYS A 76 -9.39 -4.40 6.81
N GLU A 77 -8.11 -4.54 7.09
CA GLU A 77 -7.14 -5.01 6.12
C GLU A 77 -7.44 -6.45 5.70
N HIS A 78 -7.24 -6.73 4.41
CA HIS A 78 -7.47 -8.04 3.82
C HIS A 78 -6.20 -8.49 3.10
N PRO A 79 -5.83 -9.78 3.22
CA PRO A 79 -4.55 -10.27 2.71
C PRO A 79 -4.39 -10.09 1.19
N LYS A 80 -5.49 -10.21 0.44
CA LYS A 80 -5.46 -10.14 -1.03
C LYS A 80 -5.97 -8.84 -1.64
N PHE A 81 -6.83 -8.11 -0.94
CA PHE A 81 -7.60 -7.01 -1.53
C PHE A 81 -7.34 -5.73 -0.75
N LYS A 82 -6.85 -4.71 -1.43
CA LYS A 82 -6.72 -3.35 -0.90
C LYS A 82 -7.86 -2.51 -1.51
N ARG A 83 -8.77 -1.99 -0.67
CA ARG A 83 -9.87 -1.13 -1.15
C ARG A 83 -9.45 0.33 -1.06
N LYS A 84 -9.66 1.09 -2.13
CA LYS A 84 -9.48 2.54 -2.21
C LYS A 84 -10.74 3.16 -2.81
N GLY A 85 -11.57 3.77 -1.96
CA GLY A 85 -12.89 4.28 -2.38
C GLY A 85 -13.82 3.15 -2.81
N ASP A 86 -14.32 3.20 -4.05
CA ASP A 86 -15.18 2.17 -4.64
C ASP A 86 -14.39 1.10 -5.41
N ASP A 87 -13.09 1.32 -5.61
CA ASP A 87 -12.22 0.43 -6.38
C ASP A 87 -11.46 -0.55 -5.47
N LEU A 88 -11.15 -1.72 -6.04
CA LEU A 88 -10.37 -2.77 -5.41
C LEU A 88 -9.03 -2.93 -6.12
N PHE A 89 -7.98 -3.22 -5.35
CA PHE A 89 -6.63 -3.46 -5.83
C PHE A 89 -6.17 -4.84 -5.37
N VAL A 90 -5.59 -5.59 -6.29
CA VAL A 90 -4.98 -6.91 -6.11
C VAL A 90 -3.58 -6.87 -6.69
N GLU A 91 -2.64 -7.50 -6.01
CA GLU A 91 -1.30 -7.75 -6.54
C GLU A 91 -1.24 -9.19 -7.05
N HIS A 92 -0.70 -9.37 -8.26
CA HIS A 92 -0.51 -10.68 -8.86
C HIS A 92 0.87 -10.76 -9.51
N THR A 93 1.65 -11.75 -9.08
CA THR A 93 2.96 -12.03 -9.65
C THR A 93 2.82 -12.96 -10.84
N LEU A 94 3.38 -12.57 -11.97
CA LEU A 94 3.46 -13.36 -13.20
C LEU A 94 4.91 -13.78 -13.43
N SER A 95 5.10 -14.96 -14.02
CA SER A 95 6.41 -15.32 -14.56
C SER A 95 6.74 -14.53 -15.82
N LEU A 96 8.02 -14.36 -16.14
CA LEU A 96 8.46 -13.70 -17.38
C LEU A 96 7.84 -14.34 -18.64
N THR A 97 7.68 -15.66 -18.65
CA THR A 97 7.06 -16.39 -19.77
C THR A 97 5.58 -16.05 -19.92
N GLU A 98 4.84 -15.97 -18.82
CA GLU A 98 3.43 -15.55 -18.80
C GLU A 98 3.24 -14.09 -19.19
N ALA A 99 4.18 -13.22 -18.81
CA ALA A 99 4.16 -11.80 -19.17
C ALA A 99 4.37 -11.57 -20.68
N LEU A 100 5.14 -12.44 -21.36
CA LEU A 100 5.46 -12.34 -22.79
C LEU A 100 4.48 -13.12 -23.68
N CYS A 101 4.16 -14.36 -23.31
CA CYS A 101 3.33 -15.26 -24.11
C CYS A 101 1.83 -15.12 -23.82
N GLY A 102 1.47 -14.42 -22.75
CA GLY A 102 0.12 -14.32 -22.23
C GLY A 102 -0.12 -15.28 -21.06
N PHE A 103 -1.12 -14.93 -20.25
CA PHE A 103 -1.43 -15.64 -19.01
C PHE A 103 -2.92 -15.96 -18.91
N GLN A 104 -3.22 -16.99 -18.12
CA GLN A 104 -4.57 -17.28 -17.66
C GLN A 104 -4.52 -17.68 -16.19
N PHE A 105 -5.30 -17.02 -15.35
CA PHE A 105 -5.43 -17.42 -13.95
C PHE A 105 -6.84 -17.19 -13.44
N VAL A 106 -7.14 -17.86 -12.33
CA VAL A 106 -8.43 -17.77 -11.66
C VAL A 106 -8.28 -16.95 -10.40
N LEU A 107 -9.00 -15.84 -10.31
CA LEU A 107 -9.05 -14.99 -9.14
C LEU A 107 -10.34 -15.23 -8.37
N THR A 108 -10.22 -15.65 -7.11
CA THR A 108 -11.36 -15.75 -6.20
C THR A 108 -11.73 -14.37 -5.66
N HIS A 109 -12.90 -13.87 -6.06
CA HIS A 109 -13.42 -12.57 -5.63
C HIS A 109 -13.95 -12.61 -4.18
N LEU A 110 -14.23 -11.44 -3.59
CA LEU A 110 -14.84 -11.30 -2.25
C LEU A 110 -16.23 -11.94 -2.12
N ASP A 111 -16.88 -12.18 -3.25
CA ASP A 111 -18.17 -12.86 -3.37
C ASP A 111 -18.03 -14.39 -3.46
N LYS A 112 -16.81 -14.93 -3.35
CA LYS A 112 -16.47 -16.34 -3.56
C LYS A 112 -16.68 -16.83 -5.01
N ARG A 113 -17.10 -15.96 -5.92
CA ARG A 113 -17.09 -16.22 -7.37
C ARG A 113 -15.65 -16.31 -7.87
N GLN A 114 -15.42 -17.15 -8.86
CA GLN A 114 -14.14 -17.31 -9.53
C GLN A 114 -14.17 -16.51 -10.83
N LEU A 115 -13.25 -15.57 -10.98
CA LEU A 115 -13.08 -14.76 -12.18
C LEU A 115 -11.92 -15.35 -12.99
N LEU A 116 -12.21 -15.77 -14.21
CA LEU A 116 -11.19 -16.24 -15.14
C LEU A 116 -10.63 -15.04 -15.90
N ILE A 117 -9.39 -14.69 -15.63
CA ILE A 117 -8.71 -13.54 -16.25
C ILE A 117 -7.75 -14.11 -17.28
N LYS A 118 -7.88 -13.63 -18.52
CA LYS A 118 -7.09 -14.09 -19.65
C LYS A 118 -6.52 -12.89 -20.39
N SER A 119 -5.24 -12.97 -20.74
CA SER A 119 -4.63 -12.06 -21.70
C SER A 119 -4.85 -12.56 -23.13
N SER A 120 -4.91 -11.64 -24.09
CA SER A 120 -4.82 -12.02 -25.50
C SER A 120 -3.42 -12.56 -25.82
N PRO A 121 -3.30 -13.66 -26.60
CA PRO A 121 -2.00 -14.13 -27.07
C PRO A 121 -1.24 -13.02 -27.82
N GLY A 122 0.01 -12.78 -27.43
CA GLY A 122 0.85 -11.71 -27.99
C GLY A 122 0.71 -10.34 -27.31
N GLU A 123 -0.14 -10.21 -26.31
CA GLU A 123 -0.17 -9.01 -25.47
C GLU A 123 0.88 -9.08 -24.36
N VAL A 124 1.89 -8.22 -24.46
CA VAL A 124 2.97 -8.14 -23.47
C VAL A 124 2.53 -7.32 -22.26
N VAL A 125 2.71 -7.89 -21.07
CA VAL A 125 2.53 -7.18 -19.79
C VAL A 125 3.86 -6.63 -19.33
N LYS A 126 3.90 -5.32 -19.09
CA LYS A 126 5.07 -4.67 -18.51
C LYS A 126 5.14 -4.92 -16.99
N PRO A 127 6.34 -4.97 -16.40
CA PRO A 127 6.48 -4.96 -14.95
C PRO A 127 5.84 -3.69 -14.38
N ASP A 128 5.27 -3.83 -13.18
CA ASP A 128 4.58 -2.79 -12.41
C ASP A 128 3.43 -2.11 -13.17
N SER A 129 2.80 -2.85 -14.09
CA SER A 129 1.66 -2.36 -14.84
C SER A 129 0.33 -2.71 -14.16
N TYR A 130 -0.68 -1.87 -14.41
CA TYR A 130 -2.01 -2.04 -13.86
C TYR A 130 -3.00 -2.38 -14.99
N ARG A 131 -3.82 -3.41 -14.79
CA ARG A 131 -4.99 -3.68 -15.63
C ARG A 131 -6.27 -3.54 -14.81
N ALA A 132 -7.33 -3.07 -15.46
CA ALA A 132 -8.60 -2.83 -14.81
C ALA A 132 -9.68 -3.78 -15.37
N ILE A 133 -10.45 -4.37 -14.47
CA ILE A 133 -11.67 -5.12 -14.76
C ILE A 133 -12.85 -4.26 -14.32
N THR A 134 -13.71 -3.92 -15.26
CA THR A 134 -14.92 -3.12 -14.99
C THR A 134 -15.94 -3.94 -14.19
N ASP A 135 -16.71 -3.25 -13.35
CA ASP A 135 -17.82 -3.82 -12.58
C ASP A 135 -17.48 -4.93 -11.56
N GLU A 136 -16.21 -5.12 -11.24
CA GLU A 136 -15.74 -6.06 -10.20
C GLU A 136 -15.15 -5.36 -8.96
N GLY A 137 -15.44 -4.07 -8.77
CA GLY A 137 -15.13 -3.33 -7.54
C GLY A 137 -16.22 -3.43 -6.47
N MET A 138 -16.20 -2.48 -5.53
CA MET A 138 -17.24 -2.32 -4.50
C MET A 138 -18.43 -1.55 -5.07
N PRO A 139 -19.68 -1.79 -4.61
CA PRO A 139 -20.80 -0.99 -5.07
C PRO A 139 -20.69 0.46 -4.65
N MET A 140 -21.06 1.33 -5.57
CA MET A 140 -21.04 2.76 -5.34
C MET A 140 -22.06 3.16 -4.28
N HIS A 141 -21.67 4.16 -3.47
CA HIS A 141 -22.60 4.80 -2.56
C HIS A 141 -23.79 5.39 -3.35
N GLN A 142 -25.01 5.22 -2.86
CA GLN A 142 -26.28 5.61 -3.52
C GLN A 142 -26.70 4.83 -4.79
N ARG A 143 -25.77 4.24 -5.56
CA ARG A 143 -26.08 3.46 -6.79
C ARG A 143 -25.66 1.99 -6.66
N PRO A 144 -26.50 1.10 -6.09
CA PRO A 144 -26.11 -0.28 -5.80
C PRO A 144 -25.87 -1.16 -7.01
N PHE A 145 -26.51 -0.83 -8.13
CA PHE A 145 -26.36 -1.57 -9.37
C PHE A 145 -25.06 -1.22 -10.10
N MET A 146 -24.38 -0.15 -9.69
CA MET A 146 -23.08 0.24 -10.22
C MET A 146 -21.98 -0.17 -9.24
N LYS A 147 -20.94 -0.80 -9.78
CA LYS A 147 -19.75 -1.18 -9.02
C LYS A 147 -18.55 -0.39 -9.52
N GLY A 148 -17.55 -0.21 -8.66
CA GLY A 148 -16.24 0.27 -9.06
C GLY A 148 -15.50 -0.74 -9.92
N LYS A 149 -14.20 -0.48 -10.10
CA LYS A 149 -13.30 -1.33 -10.88
C LYS A 149 -12.42 -2.16 -9.97
N LEU A 150 -11.96 -3.30 -10.49
CA LEU A 150 -10.90 -4.10 -9.89
C LEU A 150 -9.61 -3.86 -10.67
N TYR A 151 -8.61 -3.29 -10.00
CA TYR A 151 -7.27 -3.10 -10.52
C TYR A 151 -6.37 -4.26 -10.10
N ILE A 152 -5.66 -4.81 -11.06
CA ILE A 152 -4.66 -5.85 -10.86
C ILE A 152 -3.30 -5.25 -11.17
N HIS A 153 -2.47 -5.18 -10.15
CA HIS A 153 -1.07 -4.80 -10.24
C HIS A 153 -0.26 -6.05 -10.59
N PHE A 154 0.41 -6.01 -11.74
CA PHE A 154 1.22 -7.11 -12.23
C PHE A 154 2.70 -6.87 -11.90
N THR A 155 3.26 -7.75 -11.09
CA THR A 155 4.70 -7.83 -10.85
C THR A 155 5.26 -8.99 -11.64
N VAL A 156 6.38 -8.80 -12.33
CA VAL A 156 7.00 -9.85 -13.15
C VAL A 156 8.19 -10.44 -12.40
N ASP A 157 8.18 -11.75 -12.24
CA ASP A 157 9.26 -12.52 -11.63
C ASP A 157 10.23 -13.00 -12.73
N PHE A 158 11.50 -12.63 -12.57
CA PHE A 158 12.57 -12.95 -13.50
C PHE A 158 13.35 -14.17 -13.02
N PRO A 159 13.76 -15.08 -13.91
CA PRO A 159 14.60 -16.21 -13.51
C PRO A 159 16.00 -15.74 -13.12
N ASP A 160 16.58 -16.35 -12.08
CA ASP A 160 17.92 -15.99 -11.56
C ASP A 160 19.04 -16.18 -12.59
N SER A 161 18.92 -17.18 -13.46
CA SER A 161 19.90 -17.47 -14.51
C SER A 161 19.28 -18.17 -15.72
N LEU A 162 19.92 -18.01 -16.88
CA LEU A 162 19.55 -18.63 -18.15
C LEU A 162 20.74 -19.37 -18.74
N SER A 163 20.49 -20.52 -19.38
CA SER A 163 21.54 -21.27 -20.08
C SER A 163 21.94 -20.55 -21.39
N PRO A 164 23.18 -20.73 -21.89
CA PRO A 164 23.63 -20.07 -23.11
C PRO A 164 22.77 -20.42 -24.33
N ASP A 165 22.19 -21.63 -24.37
CA ASP A 165 21.28 -22.05 -25.44
C ASP A 165 19.92 -21.32 -25.34
N GLN A 166 19.42 -21.08 -24.12
CA GLN A 166 18.20 -20.30 -23.89
C GLN A 166 18.39 -18.83 -24.28
N THR A 167 19.54 -18.24 -23.93
CA THR A 167 19.86 -16.85 -24.28
C THR A 167 19.88 -16.64 -25.79
N LYS A 168 20.54 -17.55 -26.54
CA LYS A 168 20.54 -17.52 -28.02
C LYS A 168 19.14 -17.62 -28.61
N ALA A 169 18.30 -18.50 -28.05
CA ALA A 169 16.92 -18.66 -28.51
C ALA A 169 16.08 -17.40 -28.27
N ILE A 170 16.27 -16.72 -27.14
CA ILE A 170 15.57 -15.48 -26.80
C ILE A 170 16.03 -14.33 -27.70
N GLU A 171 17.33 -14.20 -27.93
CA GLU A 171 17.92 -13.19 -28.82
C GLU A 171 17.42 -13.30 -30.26
N ALA A 172 17.14 -14.53 -30.73
CA ALA A 172 16.58 -14.76 -32.05
C ALA A 172 15.12 -14.30 -32.20
N VAL A 173 14.36 -14.22 -31.09
CA VAL A 173 12.91 -13.93 -31.10
C VAL A 173 12.61 -12.49 -30.70
N LEU A 174 13.40 -11.91 -29.79
CA LEU A 174 13.20 -10.55 -29.29
C LEU A 174 13.80 -9.48 -30.23
N PRO A 175 13.26 -8.26 -30.24
CA PRO A 175 13.84 -7.17 -31.03
C PRO A 175 15.28 -6.89 -30.60
N LYS A 176 16.19 -6.85 -31.57
CA LYS A 176 17.61 -6.62 -31.32
C LYS A 176 17.84 -5.27 -30.62
N PRO A 177 18.84 -5.18 -29.72
CA PRO A 177 19.29 -3.91 -29.17
C PRO A 177 19.61 -2.91 -30.28
N LYS A 178 19.32 -1.62 -30.07
CA LYS A 178 19.52 -0.55 -31.06
C LYS A 178 20.97 -0.07 -31.19
N ALA A 179 21.89 -0.62 -30.41
CA ALA A 179 23.27 -0.17 -30.34
C ALA A 179 24.18 -1.24 -30.93
N ASP A 180 24.41 -1.16 -32.24
CA ASP A 180 25.65 -1.68 -32.81
C ASP A 180 26.72 -0.64 -32.49
N LEU A 181 27.36 -0.76 -31.32
CA LEU A 181 28.66 -0.10 -31.12
C LEU A 181 29.60 -0.76 -32.13
N SER A 182 30.26 0.04 -32.96
CA SER A 182 31.23 -0.50 -33.91
C SER A 182 32.44 -1.07 -33.15
N ASP A 183 33.08 -2.09 -33.71
CA ASP A 183 34.27 -2.71 -33.10
C ASP A 183 35.35 -1.69 -32.74
N MET A 184 35.46 -0.60 -33.51
CA MET A 184 36.37 0.52 -33.24
C MET A 184 36.01 1.33 -31.99
N GLU A 185 34.71 1.49 -31.69
CA GLU A 185 34.25 2.19 -30.49
C GLU A 185 34.40 1.32 -29.23
N ILE A 186 34.35 -0.01 -29.39
CA ILE A 186 34.53 -0.97 -28.28
C ILE A 186 36.00 -1.05 -27.87
N ASP A 187 36.94 -1.07 -28.82
CA ASP A 187 38.39 -1.11 -28.53
C ASP A 187 38.91 0.16 -27.81
N GLU A 188 38.22 1.29 -27.94
CA GLU A 188 38.53 2.53 -27.21
C GLU A 188 37.89 2.58 -25.81
N CYS A 189 37.03 1.62 -25.45
CA CYS A 189 36.36 1.58 -24.14
C CYS A 189 37.17 0.80 -23.11
N GLU A 190 37.31 1.34 -21.90
CA GLU A 190 37.82 0.57 -20.75
C GLU A 190 36.80 -0.50 -20.34
N GLU A 191 37.22 -1.76 -20.29
CA GLU A 191 36.37 -2.86 -19.81
C GLU A 191 36.11 -2.70 -18.31
N THR A 192 34.84 -2.58 -17.93
CA THR A 192 34.43 -2.48 -16.53
C THR A 192 33.52 -3.64 -16.15
N THR A 193 33.79 -4.28 -15.00
CA THR A 193 32.93 -5.33 -14.45
C THR A 193 31.83 -4.73 -13.59
N LEU A 194 30.57 -5.01 -13.92
CA LEU A 194 29.43 -4.63 -13.08
C LEU A 194 29.30 -5.60 -11.89
N HIS A 195 29.04 -5.05 -10.70
CA HIS A 195 28.74 -5.82 -9.50
C HIS A 195 27.34 -5.47 -8.99
N GLU A 196 26.61 -6.47 -8.50
CA GLU A 196 25.35 -6.24 -7.82
C GLU A 196 25.60 -5.50 -6.50
N VAL A 197 24.93 -4.37 -6.31
CA VAL A 197 25.04 -3.56 -5.11
C VAL A 197 23.65 -3.29 -4.54
N ASN A 198 23.51 -3.51 -3.24
CA ASN A 198 22.40 -2.94 -2.50
C ASN A 198 22.67 -1.44 -2.28
N ILE A 199 21.94 -0.59 -2.99
CA ILE A 199 22.12 0.86 -2.98
C ILE A 199 21.97 1.44 -1.57
N GLU A 200 21.09 0.88 -0.73
CA GLU A 200 20.91 1.35 0.65
C GLU A 200 22.16 1.12 1.50
N ASP A 201 22.77 -0.06 1.40
CA ASP A 201 23.99 -0.39 2.14
C ASP A 201 25.19 0.43 1.64
N GLU A 202 25.27 0.65 0.33
CA GLU A 202 26.32 1.46 -0.30
C GLU A 202 26.24 2.93 0.15
N MET A 203 25.04 3.50 0.19
CA MET A 203 24.80 4.86 0.67
C MET A 203 25.12 5.00 2.16
N ARG A 204 24.83 3.98 2.97
CA ARG A 204 25.18 3.96 4.40
C ARG A 204 26.70 3.94 4.61
N ARG A 205 27.42 3.11 3.85
CA ARG A 205 28.90 3.06 3.89
C ARG A 205 29.52 4.39 3.49
N LYS A 206 29.03 5.03 2.43
CA LYS A 206 29.49 6.36 2.01
C LYS A 206 29.23 7.43 3.07
N ALA A 207 28.05 7.44 3.67
CA ALA A 207 27.72 8.42 4.72
C ALA A 207 28.60 8.26 5.97
N GLN A 208 28.99 7.03 6.31
CA GLN A 208 29.88 6.75 7.43
C GLN A 208 31.33 7.18 7.12
N ALA A 209 31.86 6.79 5.96
CA ALA A 209 33.21 7.18 5.53
C ALA A 209 33.37 8.71 5.42
N GLN A 210 32.30 9.40 4.98
CA GLN A 210 32.31 10.85 4.91
C GLN A 210 32.33 11.51 6.29
N ARG A 211 31.69 10.92 7.31
CA ARG A 211 31.80 11.41 8.69
C ARG A 211 33.19 11.21 9.27
N GLU A 212 33.76 10.02 9.07
CA GLU A 212 35.10 9.68 9.57
C GLU A 212 36.19 10.61 8.98
N ALA A 213 36.01 11.10 7.74
CA ALA A 213 36.94 12.05 7.12
C ALA A 213 36.85 13.49 7.64
N TYR A 214 35.78 13.88 8.32
CA TYR A 214 35.64 15.22 8.93
C TYR A 214 35.97 15.24 10.44
N ASP A 215 35.93 14.08 11.11
CA ASP A 215 36.34 13.95 12.52
C ASP A 215 37.87 13.83 12.70
N ASP A 216 38.65 13.60 11.63
CA ASP A 216 40.12 13.46 11.67
C ASP A 216 40.88 14.79 11.48
N ASP A 217 40.18 15.90 11.19
CA ASP A 217 40.77 17.23 10.92
C ASP A 217 40.67 18.20 12.13
N ASP A 218 40.10 17.78 13.26
CA ASP A 218 39.88 18.64 14.45
C ASP A 218 40.81 18.31 15.65
N ASP A 219 41.78 17.41 15.49
CA ASP A 219 42.62 16.89 16.60
C ASP A 219 44.15 17.12 16.45
N ASP A 220 44.60 18.10 15.66
CA ASP A 220 46.03 18.45 15.53
C ASP A 220 46.31 19.97 15.43
N GLU A 221 46.06 20.77 16.48
CA GLU A 221 46.84 22.03 16.65
C GLU A 221 46.94 22.55 18.11
N GLU A 222 47.61 21.79 18.98
CA GLU A 222 48.13 22.32 20.26
C GLU A 222 49.65 22.60 20.20
N GLY A 223 49.99 23.84 19.82
CA GLY A 223 51.16 24.60 20.32
C GLY A 223 52.26 24.99 19.31
N PRO A 224 53.18 25.92 19.66
CA PRO A 224 53.01 27.25 20.27
C PRO A 224 53.77 28.36 19.49
N GLY A 225 53.19 29.55 19.27
CA GLY A 225 53.98 30.69 18.74
C GLY A 225 53.20 31.95 18.36
N GLY A 226 53.18 32.96 19.23
CA GLY A 226 52.92 34.35 18.83
C GLY A 226 54.22 35.09 18.43
N PRO A 227 54.22 36.44 18.27
CA PRO A 227 53.21 37.34 17.71
C PRO A 227 53.84 38.37 16.71
N GLN A 228 53.03 39.38 16.31
CA GLN A 228 53.37 40.71 15.74
C GLN A 228 53.06 40.96 14.25
N ARG A 229 52.08 41.83 14.03
CA ARG A 229 52.05 42.74 12.87
C ARG A 229 51.86 44.18 13.33
N VAL A 230 52.69 45.01 12.70
CA VAL A 230 53.07 46.39 13.02
C VAL A 230 52.01 47.37 12.52
N GLN A 231 51.68 48.38 13.32
CA GLN A 231 50.83 49.50 12.93
C GLN A 231 51.64 50.53 12.12
N CYS A 232 51.08 51.00 11.00
CA CYS A 232 51.60 52.14 10.24
C CYS A 232 50.77 53.41 10.55
N ALA A 233 51.46 54.54 10.54
CA ALA A 233 51.21 55.72 11.36
C ALA A 233 50.38 56.86 10.73
N GLN A 234 50.12 57.84 11.60
CA GLN A 234 49.49 59.16 11.47
C GLN A 234 49.91 60.01 10.26
N GLN A 235 48.96 60.82 9.78
CA GLN A 235 48.99 62.29 9.94
C GLN A 235 47.57 62.86 9.88
#